data_AF-A0A954G867-F1
#
_entry.id   AF-A0A954G867-F1
#
_cell.length_a   1.000
_cell.length_b   1.000
_cell.length_c   1.000
_cell.angle_alpha   90.00
_cell.angle_beta   90.00
_cell.angle_gamma   90.00
#
_symmetry.space_group_name_H-M   'P 1'
#
loop_
_entity.id
_entity.type
_entity.pdbx_description
1 polymer ?
#
loop_
_entity_poly.entity_id
_entity_poly.type
_entity_poly.pdbx_seq_one_letter_code
_entity_poly.pdbx_strand_id
1 'polypeptide(L)'
;MSGVIEEFGGPGIALVALVILLVVGLWINAMVLRVAVSLLNRFVFAKESVSDAAEPKTLPIPEPTTTSAMGMLLVAAFIAFVIGGIYAILATAQKTSPESALIAALPAIRIICIVVSFFTTSAVFSFLLPTSYLRALGVAFVRLILMLVIYGMAGLVWLLFFRSAT
;
A
#
# COMPACT_ATOMS: atom_id res chain seq x y z
N MET A 1 13.34 -38.70 -2.56
CA MET A 1 12.79 -37.32 -2.44
C MET A 1 11.52 -37.28 -1.60
N SER A 2 11.41 -38.09 -0.54
CA SER A 2 10.22 -38.15 0.34
C SER A 2 10.46 -37.60 1.75
N GLY A 3 11.71 -37.30 2.13
CA GLY A 3 12.05 -36.91 3.51
C GLY A 3 12.03 -35.41 3.81
N VAL A 4 11.85 -34.53 2.80
CA VAL A 4 11.88 -33.07 3.02
C VAL A 4 10.50 -32.52 3.41
N ILE A 5 9.41 -33.23 3.10
CA ILE A 5 8.05 -32.71 3.34
C ILE A 5 7.54 -33.04 4.74
N GLU A 6 8.09 -34.06 5.42
CA GLU A 6 7.66 -34.44 6.78
C GLU A 6 8.32 -33.62 7.91
N GLU A 7 9.49 -33.02 7.69
CA GLU A 7 10.18 -32.20 8.72
C GLU A 7 9.75 -30.72 8.73
N PHE A 8 9.19 -30.20 7.64
CA PHE A 8 8.50 -28.91 7.63
C PHE A 8 7.04 -29.11 8.05
N GLY A 9 6.81 -29.40 9.33
CA GLY A 9 5.45 -29.38 9.90
C GLY A 9 4.70 -28.08 9.58
N GLY A 10 3.41 -27.99 9.95
CA GLY A 10 2.53 -26.83 9.73
C GLY A 10 3.17 -25.43 9.66
N PRO A 11 4.10 -25.03 10.56
CA PRO A 11 4.81 -23.74 10.47
C PRO A 11 5.70 -23.55 9.23
N GLY A 12 6.33 -24.60 8.70
CA GLY A 12 7.16 -24.52 7.49
C GLY A 12 6.34 -24.24 6.23
N ILE A 13 5.19 -24.90 6.09
CA ILE A 13 4.23 -24.65 5.00
C ILE A 13 3.65 -23.24 5.11
N ALA A 14 3.34 -22.78 6.33
CA ALA A 14 2.85 -21.42 6.57
C ALA A 14 3.89 -20.35 6.19
N LEU A 15 5.17 -20.58 6.51
CA LEU A 15 6.26 -19.69 6.13
C LEU A 15 6.40 -19.60 4.60
N VAL A 16 6.39 -20.74 3.92
CA VAL A 16 6.47 -20.80 2.45
C VAL A 16 5.29 -20.07 1.80
N ALA A 17 4.06 -20.33 2.28
CA ALA A 17 2.87 -19.64 1.81
C ALA A 17 2.96 -18.13 2.02
N LEU A 18 3.45 -17.68 3.19
CA LEU A 18 3.64 -16.26 3.49
C LEU A 18 4.66 -15.59 2.56
N VAL A 19 5.78 -16.25 2.27
CA VAL A 19 6.79 -15.73 1.33
C VAL A 19 6.21 -15.60 -0.07
N ILE A 20 5.48 -16.61 -0.55
CA ILE A 20 4.83 -16.58 -1.87
C ILE A 20 3.82 -15.43 -1.93
N LEU A 21 2.94 -15.32 -0.93
CA LEU A 21 1.95 -14.25 -0.84
C LEU A 21 2.59 -12.86 -0.78
N LEU A 22 3.71 -12.72 -0.07
CA LEU A 22 4.47 -11.47 -0.01
C LEU A 22 5.02 -11.10 -1.39
N VAL A 23 5.66 -12.03 -2.09
CA VAL A 23 6.25 -11.77 -3.42
C VAL A 23 5.18 -11.44 -4.45
N VAL A 24 4.12 -12.24 -4.52
CA VAL A 24 2.99 -12.01 -5.45
C VAL A 24 2.28 -10.69 -5.11
N GLY A 25 2.04 -10.44 -3.82
CA GLY A 25 1.45 -9.20 -3.34
C GLY A 25 2.26 -7.97 -3.72
N LEU A 26 3.58 -8.00 -3.50
CA LEU A 26 4.50 -6.94 -3.90
C LEU A 26 4.51 -6.74 -5.42
N TRP A 27 4.49 -7.81 -6.19
CA TRP A 27 4.49 -7.75 -7.65
C TRP A 27 3.23 -7.08 -8.20
N ILE A 28 2.05 -7.49 -7.72
CA ILE A 28 0.77 -6.85 -8.08
C ILE A 28 0.80 -5.37 -7.69
N ASN A 29 1.22 -5.06 -6.46
CA ASN A 29 1.28 -3.70 -5.97
C ASN A 29 2.28 -2.83 -6.78
N ALA A 30 3.38 -3.41 -7.25
CA ALA A 30 4.37 -2.74 -8.08
C ALA A 30 3.79 -2.35 -9.44
N MET A 31 2.99 -3.24 -10.05
CA MET A 31 2.27 -2.90 -11.28
C MET A 31 1.28 -1.77 -11.05
N VAL A 32 0.52 -1.79 -9.95
CA VAL A 32 -0.42 -0.70 -9.62
C VAL A 32 0.32 0.63 -9.40
N LEU A 33 1.47 0.61 -8.73
CA LEU A 33 2.29 1.83 -8.55
C LEU A 33 2.76 2.39 -9.89
N ARG A 34 3.23 1.55 -10.81
CA ARG A 34 3.64 1.96 -12.16
C ARG A 34 2.48 2.55 -12.95
N VAL A 35 1.32 1.91 -12.90
CA VAL A 35 0.08 2.42 -13.52
C VAL A 35 -0.31 3.76 -12.90
N ALA A 36 -0.22 3.91 -11.57
CA ALA A 36 -0.53 5.18 -10.90
C ALA A 36 0.38 6.32 -11.37
N VAL A 37 1.69 6.07 -11.49
CA VAL A 37 2.65 7.05 -12.03
C VAL A 37 2.31 7.37 -13.49
N SER A 38 2.01 6.38 -14.32
CA SER A 38 1.66 6.58 -15.73
C SER A 38 0.36 7.38 -15.91
N LEU A 39 -0.68 7.08 -15.11
CA LEU A 39 -1.94 7.83 -15.13
C LEU A 39 -1.73 9.27 -14.65
N LEU A 40 -0.97 9.48 -13.58
CA LEU A 40 -0.65 10.83 -13.12
C LEU A 40 0.13 11.62 -14.19
N ASN A 41 1.12 10.98 -14.81
CA ASN A 41 1.86 11.53 -15.94
C ASN A 41 0.91 11.93 -17.09
N ARG A 42 -0.05 11.06 -17.45
CA ARG A 42 -1.02 11.32 -18.52
C ARG A 42 -2.04 12.40 -18.19
N PHE A 43 -2.55 12.48 -16.96
CA PHE A 43 -3.64 13.41 -16.62
C PHE A 43 -3.15 14.77 -16.17
N VAL A 44 -2.00 14.84 -15.49
CA VAL A 44 -1.45 16.10 -14.97
C VAL A 44 -0.59 16.78 -16.03
N PHE A 45 0.27 16.02 -16.73
CA PHE A 45 1.25 16.61 -17.64
C PHE A 45 0.74 16.73 -19.09
N ALA A 46 -0.32 16.02 -19.49
CA ALA A 46 -0.97 16.27 -20.79
C ALA A 46 -1.84 17.54 -20.79
N LYS A 47 -2.18 18.08 -19.61
CA LYS A 47 -2.91 19.36 -19.49
C LYS A 47 -1.98 20.58 -19.58
N GLU A 48 -0.71 20.44 -19.21
CA GLU A 48 0.28 21.52 -19.30
C GLU A 48 0.68 21.86 -20.75
N SER A 49 0.41 20.99 -21.72
CA SER A 49 0.76 21.25 -23.12
C SER A 49 -0.17 22.22 -23.85
N VAL A 50 -1.14 22.84 -23.16
CA VAL A 50 -2.13 23.79 -23.77
C VAL A 50 -2.03 25.19 -23.15
N SER A 51 -1.14 25.42 -22.18
CA SER A 51 -0.93 26.73 -21.55
C SER A 51 0.30 27.42 -22.16
N ASP A 52 0.11 28.06 -23.31
CA ASP A 52 1.04 29.02 -23.90
C ASP A 52 1.19 30.27 -23.00
N ALA A 53 1.96 30.18 -21.92
CA ALA A 53 2.59 31.32 -21.24
C ALA A 53 3.47 30.85 -20.08
N ALA A 54 4.80 30.89 -20.26
CA ALA A 54 5.80 31.12 -19.21
C ALA A 54 5.87 30.20 -17.96
N GLU A 55 5.29 29.01 -17.94
CA GLU A 55 5.50 28.05 -16.82
C GLU A 55 6.54 26.96 -17.16
N PRO A 56 7.44 26.62 -16.21
CA PRO A 56 8.48 25.63 -16.44
C PRO A 56 7.85 24.27 -16.73
N LYS A 57 8.03 23.77 -17.96
CA LYS A 57 7.68 22.40 -18.39
C LYS A 57 7.95 21.44 -17.24
N THR A 58 6.89 20.96 -16.59
CA THR A 58 7.10 20.02 -15.51
C THR A 58 7.56 18.71 -16.14
N LEU A 59 8.78 18.29 -15.82
CA LEU A 59 9.30 17.03 -16.33
C LEU A 59 8.45 15.88 -15.78
N PRO A 60 8.08 14.89 -16.62
CA PRO A 60 7.29 13.74 -16.19
C PRO A 60 8.03 12.97 -15.09
N ILE A 61 7.27 12.36 -14.17
CA ILE A 61 7.87 11.53 -13.11
C ILE A 61 8.44 10.28 -13.76
N PRO A 62 9.74 9.95 -13.55
CA PRO A 62 10.32 8.74 -14.10
C PRO A 62 9.54 7.50 -13.62
N GLU A 63 9.07 6.69 -14.57
CA GLU A 63 8.36 5.46 -14.24
C GLU A 63 9.34 4.44 -13.62
N PRO A 64 9.09 3.96 -12.39
CA PRO A 64 9.98 2.99 -11.78
C PRO A 64 9.91 1.65 -12.51
N THR A 65 11.04 0.95 -12.59
CA THR A 65 11.06 -0.46 -13.01
C THR A 65 10.28 -1.32 -12.01
N THR A 66 9.78 -2.49 -12.41
CA THR A 66 9.04 -3.38 -11.50
C THR A 66 9.85 -3.72 -10.25
N THR A 67 11.14 -3.98 -10.38
CA THR A 67 12.04 -4.29 -9.26
C THR A 67 12.23 -3.11 -8.32
N SER A 68 12.44 -1.90 -8.88
CA SER A 68 12.52 -0.67 -8.08
C SER A 68 11.20 -0.41 -7.34
N ALA A 69 10.07 -0.56 -8.03
CA ALA A 69 8.74 -0.42 -7.45
C ALA A 69 8.50 -1.42 -6.30
N MET A 70 8.85 -2.70 -6.48
CA MET A 70 8.77 -3.70 -5.41
C MET A 70 9.62 -3.30 -4.20
N GLY A 71 10.84 -2.79 -4.41
CA GLY A 71 11.71 -2.30 -3.33
C GLY A 71 11.11 -1.11 -2.58
N MET A 72 10.60 -0.11 -3.30
CA MET A 72 9.92 1.05 -2.69
C MET A 72 8.71 0.63 -1.87
N LEU A 73 7.97 -0.36 -2.37
CA LEU A 73 6.79 -0.91 -1.70
C LEU A 73 7.15 -1.74 -0.48
N LEU A 74 8.28 -2.46 -0.51
CA LEU A 74 8.77 -3.19 0.66
C LEU A 74 9.12 -2.22 1.79
N VAL A 75 9.79 -1.10 1.49
CA VAL A 75 10.11 -0.05 2.47
C VAL A 75 8.83 0.57 3.02
N ALA A 76 7.89 0.94 2.15
CA ALA A 76 6.60 1.48 2.58
C ALA A 76 5.79 0.49 3.42
N ALA A 77 5.80 -0.80 3.05
CA ALA A 77 5.14 -1.87 3.78
C ALA A 77 5.77 -2.11 5.15
N PHE A 78 7.10 -2.03 5.25
CA PHE A 78 7.81 -2.13 6.52
C PHE A 78 7.42 -0.99 7.47
N ILE A 79 7.34 0.25 6.96
CA ILE A 79 6.92 1.40 7.76
C ILE A 79 5.45 1.27 8.20
N ALA A 80 4.57 0.86 7.29
CA ALA A 80 3.17 0.58 7.61
C ALA A 80 3.02 -0.56 8.63
N PHE A 81 3.89 -1.58 8.56
CA PHE A 81 3.95 -2.65 9.54
C PHE A 81 4.33 -2.15 10.94
N VAL A 82 5.32 -1.25 11.04
CA VAL A 82 5.68 -0.62 12.32
C VAL A 82 4.52 0.21 12.89
N ILE A 83 3.88 1.05 12.07
CA ILE A 83 2.72 1.86 12.48
C ILE A 83 1.55 0.95 12.92
N GLY A 84 1.28 -0.11 12.14
CA GLY A 84 0.26 -1.10 12.46
C GLY A 84 0.58 -1.90 13.72
N GLY A 85 1.85 -2.20 13.97
CA GLY A 85 2.32 -2.87 15.19
C GLY A 85 2.12 -2.01 16.43
N ILE A 86 2.45 -0.71 16.35
CA ILE A 86 2.18 0.25 17.43
C ILE A 86 0.67 0.29 17.72
N TYR A 87 -0.15 0.40 16.67
CA TYR A 87 -1.60 0.36 16.81
C TYR A 87 -2.10 -0.97 17.43
N ALA A 88 -1.54 -2.11 17.03
CA ALA A 88 -1.92 -3.42 17.57
C ALA A 88 -1.55 -3.56 19.05
N ILE A 89 -0.40 -3.02 19.47
CA ILE A 89 0.01 -2.96 20.89
C ILE A 89 -0.99 -2.11 21.68
N LEU A 90 -1.32 -0.92 21.18
CA LEU A 90 -2.32 -0.04 21.80
C LEU A 90 -3.70 -0.71 21.89
N ALA A 91 -4.11 -1.41 20.83
CA ALA A 91 -5.36 -2.16 20.80
C ALA A 91 -5.38 -3.38 21.73
N THR A 92 -4.23 -4.01 21.94
CA THR A 92 -4.11 -5.18 22.85
C THR A 92 -4.07 -4.75 24.31
N ALA A 93 -3.36 -3.66 24.63
CA ALA A 93 -3.33 -3.06 25.95
C ALA A 93 -4.73 -2.66 26.45
N GLN A 94 -5.66 -2.39 25.54
CA GLN A 94 -7.06 -2.09 25.86
C GLN A 94 -7.88 -3.31 26.24
N LYS A 95 -7.60 -4.49 25.67
CA LYS A 95 -8.29 -5.73 26.08
C LYS A 95 -7.97 -6.11 27.52
N THR A 96 -6.82 -5.67 28.03
CA THR A 96 -6.39 -5.88 29.41
C THR A 96 -6.86 -4.79 30.40
N SER A 97 -7.35 -3.63 29.93
CA SER A 97 -7.87 -2.55 30.78
C SER A 97 -9.07 -1.82 30.13
N PRO A 98 -10.29 -2.40 30.24
CA PRO A 98 -11.48 -1.97 29.52
C PRO A 98 -12.16 -0.69 30.04
N GLU A 99 -11.67 -0.07 31.11
CA GLU A 99 -12.24 1.17 31.67
C GLU A 99 -11.45 2.44 31.30
N SER A 100 -10.39 2.31 30.50
CA SER A 100 -9.54 3.44 30.14
C SER A 100 -10.17 4.35 29.08
N ALA A 101 -10.00 5.68 29.21
CA ALA A 101 -10.39 6.70 28.23
C ALA A 101 -9.84 6.44 26.80
N LEU A 102 -8.88 5.52 26.69
CA LEU A 102 -8.30 5.02 25.46
C LEU A 102 -9.32 4.34 24.53
N ILE A 103 -10.39 3.76 25.07
CA ILE A 103 -11.42 3.04 24.27
C ILE A 103 -12.32 4.01 23.51
N ALA A 104 -12.69 5.14 24.13
CA ALA A 104 -13.44 6.19 23.43
C ALA A 104 -12.61 6.82 22.29
N ALA A 105 -11.29 6.87 22.45
CA ALA A 105 -10.36 7.40 21.47
C ALA A 105 -9.98 6.40 20.34
N LEU A 106 -10.31 5.11 20.46
CA LEU A 106 -9.96 4.08 19.47
C LEU A 106 -10.35 4.41 18.02
N PRO A 107 -11.60 4.82 17.74
CA PRO A 107 -11.98 5.16 16.38
C PRO A 107 -11.18 6.35 15.85
N ALA A 108 -10.90 7.34 16.70
CA ALA A 108 -10.08 8.49 16.33
C ALA A 108 -8.62 8.08 16.07
N ILE A 109 -8.04 7.23 16.91
CA ILE A 109 -6.69 6.69 16.73
C ILE A 109 -6.58 5.90 15.42
N ARG A 110 -7.59 5.09 15.06
CA ARG A 110 -7.62 4.38 13.77
C ARG A 110 -7.56 5.34 12.59
N ILE A 111 -8.39 6.39 12.61
CA ILE A 111 -8.43 7.39 11.54
C ILE A 111 -7.08 8.11 11.45
N ILE A 112 -6.51 8.51 12.59
CA ILE A 112 -5.19 9.15 12.66
C ILE A 112 -4.12 8.21 12.09
N CYS A 113 -4.10 6.93 12.45
CA CYS A 113 -3.15 5.95 11.92
C CYS A 113 -3.26 5.80 10.41
N ILE A 114 -4.49 5.78 9.85
CA ILE A 114 -4.71 5.72 8.40
C ILE A 114 -4.14 6.98 7.73
N VAL A 115 -4.45 8.15 8.27
CA VAL A 115 -3.98 9.45 7.73
C VAL A 115 -2.46 9.55 7.80
N VAL A 116 -1.86 9.20 8.94
CA VAL A 116 -0.40 9.17 9.13
C VAL A 116 0.22 8.19 8.15
N SER A 117 -0.32 6.97 8.01
CA SER A 117 0.20 5.97 7.05
C SER A 117 0.18 6.49 5.61
N PHE A 118 -0.87 7.23 5.22
CA PHE A 118 -0.96 7.85 3.90
C PHE A 118 0.13 8.91 3.68
N PHE A 119 0.30 9.83 4.64
CA PHE A 119 1.33 10.87 4.55
C PHE A 119 2.74 10.30 4.60
N THR A 120 2.99 9.30 5.45
CA THR A 120 4.28 8.61 5.52
C THR A 120 4.57 7.87 4.23
N THR A 121 3.60 7.18 3.63
CA THR A 121 3.78 6.53 2.32
C THR A 121 4.08 7.55 1.23
N SER A 122 3.41 8.70 1.26
CA SER A 122 3.67 9.82 0.32
C SER A 122 5.08 10.40 0.50
N ALA A 123 5.54 10.54 1.74
CA ALA A 123 6.91 10.98 2.05
C ALA A 123 7.94 9.97 1.55
N VAL A 124 7.74 8.67 1.80
CA VAL A 124 8.60 7.59 1.31
C VAL A 124 8.69 7.63 -0.21
N PHE A 125 7.57 7.80 -0.90
CA PHE A 125 7.56 7.96 -2.36
C PHE A 125 8.23 9.24 -2.82
N SER A 126 8.16 10.34 -2.07
CA SER A 126 8.90 11.57 -2.40
C SER A 126 10.40 11.42 -2.25
N PHE A 127 10.88 10.54 -1.37
CA PHE A 127 12.31 10.26 -1.23
C PHE A 127 12.81 9.25 -2.27
N LEU A 128 11.97 8.29 -2.66
CA LEU A 128 12.38 7.19 -3.52
C LEU A 128 12.09 7.43 -5.01
N LEU A 129 11.06 8.22 -5.33
CA LEU A 129 10.87 8.76 -6.67
C LEU A 129 11.61 10.11 -6.74
N PRO A 130 12.39 10.40 -7.79
CA PRO A 130 13.06 11.69 -7.99
C PRO A 130 12.02 12.76 -8.37
N THR A 131 11.15 13.10 -7.43
CA THR A 131 9.98 13.97 -7.62
C THR A 131 9.72 14.82 -6.38
N SER A 132 8.96 15.89 -6.54
CA SER A 132 8.53 16.72 -5.40
C SER A 132 7.47 16.00 -4.54
N TYR A 133 7.38 16.40 -3.26
CA TYR A 133 6.42 15.84 -2.31
C TYR A 133 4.97 15.92 -2.80
N LEU A 134 4.57 17.04 -3.41
CA LEU A 134 3.21 17.24 -3.91
C LEU A 134 2.86 16.26 -5.04
N ARG A 135 3.83 15.94 -5.89
CA ARG A 135 3.68 14.91 -6.94
C ARG A 135 3.67 13.50 -6.36
N ALA A 136 4.50 13.21 -5.37
CA ALA A 136 4.49 11.93 -4.67
C ALA A 136 3.16 11.68 -3.94
N LEU A 137 2.57 12.74 -3.37
CA LEU A 137 1.23 12.70 -2.79
C LEU A 137 0.16 12.40 -3.85
N GLY A 138 0.27 12.98 -5.04
CA GLY A 138 -0.58 12.63 -6.19
C GLY A 138 -0.46 11.15 -6.59
N VAL A 139 0.77 10.62 -6.67
CA VAL A 139 1.00 9.20 -6.97
C VAL A 139 0.39 8.30 -5.89
N ALA A 140 0.59 8.63 -4.61
CA ALA A 140 0.02 7.88 -3.49
C ALA A 140 -1.52 7.90 -3.52
N PHE A 141 -2.13 9.04 -3.85
CA PHE A 141 -3.57 9.19 -3.98
C PHE A 141 -4.14 8.36 -5.14
N VAL A 142 -3.56 8.45 -6.34
CA VAL A 142 -3.98 7.65 -7.51
C VAL A 142 -3.83 6.16 -7.20
N ARG A 143 -2.72 5.76 -6.57
CA ARG A 143 -2.51 4.38 -6.13
C ARG A 143 -3.59 3.93 -5.14
N LEU A 144 -3.97 4.78 -4.18
CA LEU A 144 -5.01 4.46 -3.19
C LEU A 144 -6.37 4.22 -3.86
N ILE A 145 -6.75 5.05 -4.84
CA ILE A 145 -7.98 4.85 -5.62
C ILE A 145 -7.92 3.54 -6.39
N LEU A 146 -6.82 3.26 -7.09
CA LEU A 146 -6.66 2.01 -7.84
C LEU A 146 -6.72 0.78 -6.92
N MET A 147 -6.08 0.84 -5.75
CA MET A 147 -6.15 -0.21 -4.74
C MET A 147 -7.58 -0.42 -4.25
N LEU A 148 -8.31 0.65 -3.96
CA LEU A 148 -9.69 0.58 -3.52
C LEU A 148 -10.59 -0.11 -4.56
N VAL A 149 -10.40 0.22 -5.85
CA VAL A 149 -11.12 -0.42 -6.95
C VAL A 149 -10.74 -1.90 -7.06
N ILE A 150 -9.46 -2.24 -7.07
CA ILE A 150 -8.98 -3.62 -7.21
C ILE A 150 -9.46 -4.49 -6.05
N TYR A 151 -9.25 -4.06 -4.81
CA TYR A 151 -9.69 -4.82 -3.63
C TYR A 151 -11.21 -4.85 -3.48
N GLY A 152 -11.89 -3.75 -3.84
CA GLY A 152 -13.36 -3.71 -3.86
C GLY A 152 -13.94 -4.72 -4.84
N MET A 153 -13.40 -4.79 -6.06
CA MET A 153 -13.78 -5.77 -7.06
C MET A 153 -13.43 -7.19 -6.64
N ALA A 154 -12.23 -7.43 -6.12
CA ALA A 154 -11.83 -8.76 -5.63
C ALA A 154 -12.73 -9.24 -4.48
N GLY A 155 -13.07 -8.36 -3.53
CA GLY A 155 -14.00 -8.65 -2.45
C GLY A 155 -15.42 -8.92 -2.95
N LEU A 156 -15.89 -8.17 -3.95
CA LEU A 156 -17.21 -8.37 -4.56
C LEU A 156 -17.28 -9.71 -5.32
N VAL A 157 -16.25 -10.04 -6.12
CA VAL A 157 -16.11 -11.35 -6.77
C VAL A 157 -16.13 -12.46 -5.72
N TRP A 158 -15.35 -12.32 -4.65
CA TRP A 158 -15.36 -13.30 -3.57
C TRP A 158 -16.75 -13.52 -2.97
N LEU A 159 -17.47 -12.44 -2.68
CA LEU A 159 -18.84 -12.52 -2.15
C LEU A 159 -19.81 -13.19 -3.15
N LEU A 160 -19.70 -12.89 -4.45
CA LEU A 160 -20.59 -13.46 -5.46
C LEU A 160 -20.35 -14.95 -5.69
N PHE A 161 -19.10 -15.40 -5.70
CA PHE A 161 -18.75 -16.79 -6.05
C PHE A 161 -18.62 -17.72 -4.85
N PHE A 162 -18.18 -17.25 -3.69
CA PHE A 162 -17.90 -18.11 -2.53
C PHE A 162 -18.91 -17.97 -1.40
N ARG A 163 -19.56 -16.81 -1.24
CA ARG A 163 -20.61 -16.64 -0.21
C ARG A 163 -22.00 -17.07 -0.67
N SER A 164 -22.26 -17.16 -1.98
CA SER A 164 -23.54 -17.67 -2.50
C SER A 164 -23.65 -19.21 -2.51
N ALA A 165 -22.56 -19.91 -2.19
CA ALA A 165 -22.48 -21.37 -2.18
C ALA A 165 -22.55 -21.99 -0.76
N THR A 166 -22.80 -21.19 0.27
CA THR A 166 -23.02 -21.60 1.67
C THR A 166 -24.34 -21.04 2.18
#